data_AF-A0AAW3MY00-F1
#
_entry.id   AF-A0AAW3MY00-F1
#
_cell.length_a   1.000
_cell.length_b   1.000
_cell.length_c   1.000
_cell.angle_alpha   90.00
_cell.angle_beta   90.00
_cell.angle_gamma   90.00
#
_symmetry.space_group_name_H-M   'P 1'
#
loop_
_entity.id
_entity.type
_entity.pdbx_description
1 polymer ?
#
loop_
_entity_poly.entity_id
_entity_poly.type
_entity_poly.pdbx_seq_one_letter_code
_entity_poly.pdbx_strand_id
1 'polypeptide(L)'
;MSTTKTAVSTARDESIAKEVAFRDKLGLKKVTFEQLKAMIRELGYRFDPRMSCKSLARYMTGERAGESYPANSLYPVQIDNGKSYANVESRRDSNWEKLKEIRNTYYAVHGGYIYEW
;
A
#
# COMPACT_ATOMS: atom_id res chain seq x y z
N MET A 1 -15.48 -2.09 -32.56
CA MET A 1 -15.21 -0.82 -31.87
C MET A 1 -14.99 -1.11 -30.38
N SER A 2 -13.77 -0.90 -29.89
CA SER A 2 -13.33 -1.21 -28.51
C SER A 2 -13.29 0.07 -27.68
N THR A 3 -14.46 0.62 -27.35
CA THR A 3 -14.62 1.87 -26.58
C THR A 3 -14.55 1.65 -25.07
N THR A 4 -14.85 0.45 -24.59
CA THR A 4 -14.93 0.13 -23.15
C THR A 4 -13.56 0.07 -22.48
N LYS A 5 -12.52 -0.41 -23.18
CA LYS A 5 -11.19 -0.61 -22.61
C LYS A 5 -10.47 0.71 -22.31
N THR A 6 -10.70 1.72 -23.15
CA THR A 6 -10.09 3.06 -23.04
C THR A 6 -10.72 3.90 -21.92
N ALA A 7 -12.04 3.83 -21.75
CA ALA A 7 -12.74 4.61 -20.70
C ALA A 7 -12.49 4.06 -19.28
N VAL A 8 -12.31 2.74 -19.14
CA VAL A 8 -12.02 2.11 -17.85
C VAL A 8 -10.57 2.39 -17.41
N SER A 9 -9.62 2.45 -18.34
CA SER A 9 -8.24 2.85 -18.00
C SER A 9 -8.17 4.30 -17.54
N THR A 10 -8.86 5.23 -18.21
CA THR A 10 -8.84 6.64 -17.82
C THR A 10 -9.45 6.90 -16.44
N ALA A 11 -10.61 6.31 -16.13
CA ALA A 11 -11.25 6.47 -14.82
C ALA A 11 -10.37 5.91 -13.68
N ARG A 12 -9.69 4.79 -13.94
CA ARG A 12 -8.75 4.20 -12.99
C ARG A 12 -7.54 5.10 -12.77
N ASP A 13 -6.94 5.60 -13.84
CA ASP A 13 -5.77 6.47 -13.79
C ASP A 13 -6.09 7.79 -13.07
N GLU A 14 -7.28 8.35 -13.29
CA GLU A 14 -7.79 9.51 -12.56
C GLU A 14 -7.95 9.23 -11.06
N SER A 15 -8.50 8.07 -10.68
CA SER A 15 -8.66 7.70 -9.27
C SER A 15 -7.31 7.54 -8.56
N ILE A 16 -6.31 6.97 -9.24
CA ILE A 16 -4.93 6.88 -8.76
C ILE A 16 -4.31 8.27 -8.63
N ALA A 17 -4.46 9.13 -9.62
CA ALA A 17 -3.91 10.49 -9.59
C ALA A 17 -4.49 11.32 -8.44
N LYS A 18 -5.80 11.22 -8.20
CA LYS A 18 -6.46 11.87 -7.05
C LYS A 18 -5.91 11.36 -5.72
N GLU A 19 -5.72 10.05 -5.60
CA GLU A 19 -5.19 9.45 -4.37
C GLU A 19 -3.72 9.81 -4.12
N VAL A 20 -2.90 9.84 -5.16
CA VAL A 20 -1.51 10.34 -5.10
C VAL A 20 -1.49 11.78 -4.61
N ALA A 21 -2.28 12.67 -5.23
CA ALA A 21 -2.33 14.08 -4.83
C ALA A 21 -2.80 14.27 -3.38
N PHE A 22 -3.72 13.41 -2.91
CA PHE A 22 -4.15 13.43 -1.51
C PHE A 22 -3.04 12.99 -0.55
N ARG A 23 -2.35 11.88 -0.84
CA ARG A 23 -1.23 11.40 -0.01
C ARG A 23 -0.07 12.39 0.02
N ASP A 24 0.20 13.06 -1.09
CA ASP A 24 1.19 14.14 -1.15
C ASP A 24 0.79 15.33 -0.26
N LYS A 25 -0.49 15.72 -0.24
CA LYS A 25 -1.01 16.74 0.69
C LYS A 25 -0.90 16.34 2.17
N LEU A 26 -1.00 15.05 2.48
CA LEU A 26 -0.77 14.51 3.82
C LEU A 26 0.71 14.45 4.20
N GLY A 27 1.63 14.75 3.27
CA GLY A 27 3.08 14.70 3.50
C GLY A 27 3.68 13.29 3.39
N LEU A 28 2.93 12.31 2.88
CA LEU A 28 3.47 10.99 2.61
C LEU A 28 4.42 11.02 1.40
N LYS A 29 5.43 10.16 1.43
CA LYS A 29 6.48 10.09 0.41
C LYS A 29 6.23 8.94 -0.56
N LYS A 30 6.04 9.27 -1.83
CA LYS A 30 5.95 8.27 -2.89
C LYS A 30 7.30 7.64 -3.17
N VAL A 31 7.35 6.31 -3.19
CA VAL A 31 8.54 5.51 -3.54
C VAL A 31 8.19 4.45 -4.57
N THR A 32 9.20 3.86 -5.20
CA THR A 32 9.00 2.66 -6.03
C THR A 32 8.69 1.44 -5.17
N PHE A 33 8.03 0.43 -5.75
CA PHE A 33 7.78 -0.81 -5.03
C PHE A 33 9.08 -1.55 -4.65
N GLU A 34 10.13 -1.45 -5.47
CA GLU A 34 11.45 -2.02 -5.14
C GLU A 34 12.09 -1.33 -3.93
N GLN A 35 12.05 0.01 -3.88
CA GLN A 35 12.53 0.76 -2.71
C GLN A 35 11.75 0.37 -1.45
N LEU A 36 10.41 0.28 -1.55
CA LEU A 36 9.60 -0.13 -0.42
C LEU A 36 9.95 -1.54 0.08
N LYS A 37 10.16 -2.49 -0.84
CA LYS A 37 10.64 -3.84 -0.51
C LYS A 37 12.00 -3.81 0.17
N ALA A 38 12.92 -2.97 -0.29
CA ALA A 38 14.25 -2.83 0.31
C ALA A 38 14.15 -2.31 1.75
N MET A 39 13.36 -1.24 1.98
CA MET A 39 13.17 -0.65 3.31
C MET A 39 12.65 -1.68 4.33
N ILE A 40 11.63 -2.47 3.99
CA ILE A 40 11.11 -3.47 4.94
C ILE A 40 12.07 -4.66 5.11
N ARG A 41 12.88 -4.97 4.09
CA ARG A 41 13.87 -6.04 4.13
C ARG A 41 15.03 -5.71 5.07
N GLU A 42 15.45 -4.45 5.12
CA GLU A 42 16.42 -3.95 6.10
C GLU A 42 15.93 -4.15 7.55
N LEU A 43 14.61 -4.17 7.77
CA LEU A 43 14.00 -4.46 9.08
C LEU A 43 13.77 -5.95 9.34
N GLY A 44 14.19 -6.85 8.44
CA GLY A 44 13.97 -8.29 8.57
C GLY A 44 12.58 -8.76 8.12
N TYR A 45 11.85 -7.96 7.32
CA TYR A 45 10.54 -8.32 6.77
C TYR A 45 10.57 -8.51 5.25
N ARG A 46 9.58 -9.25 4.74
CA ARG A 46 9.27 -9.32 3.31
C ARG A 46 7.76 -9.31 3.11
N PHE A 47 7.29 -8.92 1.93
CA PHE A 47 5.88 -9.12 1.58
C PHE A 47 5.64 -10.58 1.17
N ASP A 48 4.60 -11.21 1.71
CA ASP A 48 4.12 -12.50 1.25
C ASP A 48 3.17 -12.32 0.04
N PRO A 49 3.59 -12.68 -1.19
CA PRO A 49 2.78 -12.47 -2.38
C PRO A 49 1.47 -13.27 -2.37
N ARG A 50 1.42 -14.39 -1.64
CA ARG A 50 0.22 -15.25 -1.54
C ARG A 50 -0.93 -14.57 -0.80
N MET A 51 -0.60 -13.57 0.01
CA MET A 51 -1.53 -12.81 0.81
C MET A 51 -1.82 -11.42 0.21
N SER A 52 -1.21 -11.11 -0.95
CA SER A 52 -1.50 -9.85 -1.64
C SER A 52 -2.91 -9.86 -2.20
N CYS A 53 -3.66 -8.78 -1.97
CA CYS A 53 -5.06 -8.69 -2.36
C CYS A 53 -5.35 -7.37 -3.06
N LYS A 54 -5.80 -7.46 -4.32
CA LYS A 54 -6.27 -6.31 -5.09
C LYS A 54 -7.72 -6.01 -4.73
N SER A 55 -8.01 -4.75 -4.42
CA SER A 55 -9.34 -4.31 -3.99
C SER A 55 -9.64 -2.88 -4.43
N LEU A 56 -10.86 -2.42 -4.18
CA LEU A 56 -11.21 -1.01 -4.20
C LEU A 56 -11.33 -0.53 -2.76
N ALA A 57 -10.29 0.17 -2.28
CA ALA A 57 -10.33 0.82 -0.98
C ALA A 57 -11.32 2.00 -1.04
N ARG A 58 -12.05 2.23 0.06
CA ARG A 58 -13.07 3.29 0.14
C ARG A 58 -12.93 4.06 1.44
N TYR A 59 -12.98 5.38 1.35
CA TYR A 59 -13.11 6.24 2.52
C TYR A 59 -14.54 6.14 3.06
N MET A 60 -14.66 5.73 4.32
CA MET A 60 -15.97 5.55 4.96
C MET A 60 -16.49 6.84 5.63
N THR A 61 -15.58 7.76 5.98
CA THR A 61 -15.88 8.99 6.72
C THR A 61 -14.97 10.13 6.25
N GLY A 62 -15.27 11.36 6.69
CA GLY A 62 -14.50 12.56 6.35
C GLY A 62 -14.92 13.19 5.02
N GLU A 63 -14.19 14.22 4.58
CA GLU A 63 -14.51 15.00 3.37
C GLU A 63 -14.51 14.16 2.08
N ARG A 64 -13.75 13.05 2.06
CA ARG A 64 -13.66 12.12 0.93
C ARG A 64 -14.58 10.91 1.06
N ALA A 65 -15.53 10.91 2.01
CA ALA A 65 -16.42 9.78 2.24
C ALA A 65 -17.14 9.34 0.94
N GLY A 66 -17.12 8.04 0.66
CA GLY A 66 -17.66 7.45 -0.56
C GLY A 66 -16.66 7.36 -1.72
N GLU A 67 -15.59 8.17 -1.74
CA GLU A 67 -14.54 8.04 -2.74
C GLU A 67 -13.81 6.70 -2.60
N SER A 68 -13.50 6.09 -3.74
CA SER A 68 -12.80 4.81 -3.80
C SER A 68 -11.59 4.88 -4.73
N TYR A 69 -10.57 4.08 -4.44
CA TYR A 69 -9.36 3.97 -5.26
C TYR A 69 -8.89 2.51 -5.35
N PRO A 70 -8.27 2.10 -6.46
CA PRO A 70 -7.72 0.76 -6.60
C PRO A 70 -6.48 0.59 -5.71
N ALA A 71 -6.53 -0.39 -4.82
CA ALA A 71 -5.47 -0.71 -3.88
C ALA A 71 -4.98 -2.16 -4.08
N ASN A 72 -3.74 -2.41 -3.68
CA ASN A 72 -3.19 -3.75 -3.49
C ASN A 72 -2.67 -3.84 -2.05
N SER A 73 -3.43 -4.51 -1.19
CA SER A 73 -3.07 -4.73 0.20
C SER A 73 -1.94 -5.76 0.24
N LEU A 74 -0.80 -5.36 0.81
CA LEU A 74 0.38 -6.17 1.00
C LEU A 74 0.37 -6.79 2.40
N TYR A 75 1.21 -7.81 2.58
CA TYR A 75 1.26 -8.54 3.83
C TYR A 75 2.71 -8.78 4.28
N PRO A 76 3.26 -7.92 5.16
CA PRO A 76 4.59 -8.14 5.70
C PRO A 76 4.66 -9.36 6.63
N VAL A 77 5.69 -10.18 6.45
CA VAL A 77 6.03 -11.31 7.31
C VAL A 77 7.52 -11.25 7.65
N GLN A 78 7.89 -11.69 8.85
CA GLN A 78 9.30 -11.76 9.28
C GLN A 78 10.04 -12.82 8.45
N ILE A 79 11.28 -12.52 8.08
CA ILE A 79 12.10 -13.40 7.22
C ILE A 79 12.57 -14.64 7.98
N ASP A 80 12.89 -14.50 9.26
CA ASP A 80 13.47 -15.54 10.12
C ASP A 80 12.47 -16.66 10.46
N ASN A 81 11.23 -16.29 10.79
CA ASN A 81 10.25 -17.20 11.38
C ASN A 81 8.90 -17.20 10.65
N GLY A 82 8.73 -16.36 9.62
CA GLY A 82 7.52 -16.30 8.80
C GLY A 82 6.28 -15.72 9.50
N LYS A 83 6.39 -15.23 10.74
CA LYS A 83 5.27 -14.65 11.46
C LYS A 83 4.86 -13.33 10.81
N SER A 84 3.54 -13.12 10.75
CA SER A 84 2.96 -11.87 10.30
C SER A 84 3.38 -10.72 11.20
N TYR A 85 3.54 -9.52 10.63
CA TYR A 85 3.68 -8.28 11.41
C TYR A 85 2.53 -8.05 12.42
N ALA A 86 1.38 -8.68 12.20
CA ALA A 86 0.24 -8.61 13.11
C ALA A 86 0.33 -9.58 14.29
N ASN A 87 1.27 -10.53 14.30
CA ASN A 87 1.48 -11.46 15.40
C ASN A 87 1.91 -10.71 16.68
N VAL A 88 1.36 -11.11 17.83
CA VAL A 88 1.60 -10.44 19.13
C VAL A 88 3.07 -10.39 19.50
N GLU A 89 3.85 -11.40 19.15
CA GLU A 89 5.28 -11.47 19.46
C GLU A 89 6.06 -10.49 18.58
N SER A 90 5.68 -10.35 17.31
CA SER A 90 6.30 -9.39 16.39
C SER A 90 6.06 -7.94 16.84
N ARG A 91 4.93 -7.63 17.49
CA ARG A 91 4.60 -6.26 17.96
C ARG A 91 5.44 -5.75 19.12
N ARG A 92 6.26 -6.61 19.73
CA ARG A 92 7.14 -6.24 20.85
C ARG A 92 8.56 -5.84 20.39
N ASP A 93 8.83 -5.97 19.09
CA ASP A 93 10.13 -5.66 18.50
C ASP A 93 10.22 -4.18 18.06
N SER A 94 11.35 -3.55 18.32
CA SER A 94 11.73 -2.24 17.76
C SER A 94 11.63 -2.16 16.24
N ASN A 95 11.83 -3.27 15.53
CA ASN A 95 11.66 -3.33 14.07
C ASN A 95 10.20 -3.21 13.65
N TRP A 96 9.25 -3.62 14.50
CA TRP A 96 7.83 -3.43 14.23
C TRP A 96 7.42 -1.95 14.32
N GLU A 97 7.98 -1.20 15.27
CA GLU A 97 7.79 0.24 15.36
C GLU A 97 8.31 0.95 14.10
N LYS A 98 9.51 0.60 13.63
CA LYS A 98 10.07 1.11 12.37
C LYS A 98 9.22 0.70 11.15
N LEU A 99 8.67 -0.51 11.14
CA LEU A 99 7.78 -0.97 10.07
C LEU A 99 6.49 -0.13 10.01
N LYS A 100 5.93 0.26 11.17
CA LYS A 100 4.80 1.20 11.23
C LYS A 100 5.18 2.59 10.73
N GLU A 101 6.37 3.07 11.07
CA GLU A 101 6.85 4.35 10.56
C GLU A 101 6.93 4.32 9.03
N ILE A 102 7.47 3.25 8.44
CA ILE A 102 7.50 3.08 6.98
C ILE A 102 6.07 3.12 6.42
N ARG A 103 5.15 2.35 7.00
CA ARG A 103 3.74 2.28 6.59
C ARG A 103 3.05 3.66 6.60
N ASN A 104 3.30 4.46 7.62
CA ASN A 104 2.63 5.74 7.81
C ASN A 104 3.31 6.89 7.03
N THR A 105 4.54 6.68 6.56
CA THR A 105 5.35 7.72 5.90
C THR A 105 5.44 7.51 4.40
N TYR A 106 5.51 6.27 3.93
CA TYR A 106 5.79 5.96 2.53
C TYR A 106 4.63 5.21 1.87
N TYR A 107 4.48 5.41 0.58
CA TYR A 107 3.56 4.62 -0.23
C TYR A 107 4.16 4.35 -1.62
N ALA A 108 3.68 3.30 -2.28
CA ALA A 108 4.07 2.97 -3.64
C ALA A 108 2.85 2.87 -4.56
N VAL A 109 3.08 3.08 -5.86
CA VAL A 109 2.08 2.85 -6.91
C VAL A 109 2.70 1.88 -7.91
N HIS A 110 2.02 0.76 -8.16
CA HIS A 110 2.51 -0.25 -9.10
C HIS A 110 1.36 -0.99 -9.78
N GLY A 111 1.46 -1.17 -11.10
CA GLY A 111 0.42 -1.83 -11.90
C GLY A 111 -0.96 -1.17 -11.79
N GLY A 112 -1.02 0.15 -11.59
CA GLY A 112 -2.24 0.93 -11.44
C GLY A 112 -2.96 0.75 -10.09
N TYR A 113 -2.26 0.27 -9.06
CA TYR A 113 -2.80 0.14 -7.70
C TYR A 113 -1.92 0.93 -6.73
N ILE A 114 -2.56 1.51 -5.71
CA ILE A 114 -1.86 2.00 -4.53
C ILE A 114 -1.49 0.81 -3.64
N TYR A 115 -0.23 0.72 -3.23
CA TYR A 115 0.26 -0.37 -2.39
C TYR A 115 0.24 0.07 -0.92
N GLU A 116 -0.41 -0.72 -0.07
CA GLU A 116 -0.66 -0.41 1.36
C GLU A 116 -0.70 -1.69 2.21
N TRP A 117 -0.53 -1.61 3.53
CA TRP A 117 -0.65 -2.72 4.49
C TRP A 117 -0.99 -2.19 5.89
#